data_AF-F4PFX6-F1
#
_entry.id   AF-F4PFX6-F1
#
_cell.length_a   1.000
_cell.length_b   1.000
_cell.length_c   1.000
_cell.angle_alpha   90.00
_cell.angle_beta   90.00
_cell.angle_gamma   90.00
#
_symmetry.space_group_name_H-M   'P 1'
#
loop_
_entity.id
_entity.type
_entity.pdbx_description
1 polymer ?
#
loop_
_entity_poly.entity_id
_entity_poly.type
_entity_poly.pdbx_seq_one_letter_code
_entity_poly.pdbx_strand_id
1 'polypeptide(L)'
;MNQLRLITAAMKLQHITNLNIYVLDQYRDFIYYHEILMIPDFMPGHGQTDIIEFHNIINRNGRAYSFINEWGLHYFGYSFLDKQDEYTVIIGPYLDTTPNVYSLSRNYNLSSIKGEDLRGVIDEIDVLTTDQANSFASMLRLFDTMLENESDQAIIIADKSREAEYNHQTNTNLDEETELVELRYLIERDFMYAVEQGNKTDALKLISS
;
A
#
# COMPACT_ATOMS: atom_id res chain seq x y z
N MET A 1 11.46 13.82 -3.71
CA MET A 1 10.37 13.75 -2.72
C MET A 1 10.94 13.52 -1.32
N ASN A 2 10.32 14.01 -0.23
CA ASN A 2 10.61 13.42 1.09
C ASN A 2 9.82 12.10 1.10
N GLN A 3 10.51 10.98 0.93
CA GLN A 3 9.91 9.64 0.82
C GLN A 3 8.91 9.38 1.96
N LEU A 4 9.18 9.94 3.13
CA LEU A 4 8.31 9.93 4.30
C LEU A 4 6.89 10.45 3.99
N ARG A 5 6.73 11.56 3.28
CA ARG A 5 5.41 12.14 2.96
C ARG A 5 4.58 11.21 2.07
N LEU A 6 5.24 10.55 1.11
CA LEU A 6 4.57 9.60 0.23
C LEU A 6 4.12 8.36 0.99
N ILE A 7 4.97 7.84 1.86
CA ILE A 7 4.61 6.75 2.76
C ILE A 7 3.45 7.15 3.66
N THR A 8 3.47 8.33 4.28
CA THR A 8 2.39 8.81 5.13
C THR A 8 1.06 8.95 4.38
N ALA A 9 1.07 9.49 3.16
CA ALA A 9 -0.13 9.58 2.32
C ALA A 9 -0.65 8.18 1.94
N ALA A 10 0.25 7.26 1.59
CA ALA A 10 -0.09 5.86 1.31
C ALA A 10 -0.72 5.18 2.53
N MET A 11 -0.12 5.31 3.72
CA MET A 11 -0.67 4.77 4.96
C MET A 11 -2.05 5.34 5.27
N LYS A 12 -2.27 6.65 5.10
CA LYS A 12 -3.61 7.27 5.27
C LYS A 12 -4.63 6.63 4.34
N LEU A 13 -4.31 6.53 3.04
CA LEU A 13 -5.21 5.93 2.06
C LEU A 13 -5.49 4.46 2.36
N GLN A 14 -4.48 3.73 2.80
CA GLN A 14 -4.61 2.35 3.22
C GLN A 14 -5.55 2.21 4.41
N HIS A 15 -5.39 3.02 5.46
CA HIS A 15 -6.28 2.97 6.62
C HIS A 15 -7.73 3.29 6.28
N ILE A 16 -7.95 4.15 5.28
CA ILE A 16 -9.30 4.49 4.84
C ILE A 16 -9.92 3.38 3.98
N THR A 17 -9.12 2.73 3.14
CA THR A 17 -9.61 1.75 2.16
C THR A 17 -9.59 0.31 2.68
N ASN A 18 -8.72 0.00 3.63
CA ASN A 18 -8.42 -1.34 4.12
C ASN A 18 -7.96 -2.34 3.04
N LEU A 19 -7.48 -1.84 1.90
CA LEU A 19 -6.93 -2.66 0.81
C LEU A 19 -5.41 -2.69 0.87
N ASN A 20 -4.77 -3.60 0.13
CA ASN A 20 -3.34 -3.46 -0.08
C ASN A 20 -3.08 -2.17 -0.87
N ILE A 21 -1.90 -1.62 -0.66
CA ILE A 21 -1.45 -0.43 -1.34
C ILE A 21 -0.04 -0.64 -1.88
N TYR A 22 0.20 -0.09 -3.05
CA TYR A 22 1.47 -0.14 -3.76
C TYR A 22 1.77 1.24 -4.30
N VAL A 23 3.00 1.68 -4.13
CA VAL A 23 3.50 2.93 -4.69
C VAL A 23 4.77 2.66 -5.46
N LEU A 24 4.71 2.90 -6.76
CA LEU A 24 5.78 2.64 -7.70
C LEU A 24 6.31 3.96 -8.25
N ASP A 25 7.60 4.00 -8.54
CA ASP A 25 8.19 5.06 -9.36
C ASP A 25 8.07 4.77 -10.87
N GLN A 26 8.62 5.67 -11.68
CA GLN A 26 8.70 5.54 -13.15
C GLN A 26 9.51 4.34 -13.66
N TYR A 27 10.33 3.72 -12.81
CA TYR A 27 11.20 2.58 -13.14
C TYR A 27 10.59 1.25 -12.69
N ARG A 28 9.37 1.28 -12.14
CA ARG A 28 8.65 0.13 -11.54
C ARG A 28 9.23 -0.31 -10.20
N ASP A 29 10.05 0.52 -9.57
CA ASP A 29 10.58 0.22 -8.25
C ASP A 29 9.52 0.55 -7.20
N PHE A 30 9.26 -0.39 -6.29
CA PHE A 30 8.33 -0.21 -5.19
C PHE A 30 8.96 0.69 -4.13
N ILE A 31 8.48 1.92 -4.04
CA ILE A 31 8.90 2.89 -3.01
C ILE A 31 8.27 2.52 -1.67
N TYR A 32 7.02 2.07 -1.73
CA TYR A 32 6.25 1.63 -0.58
C TYR A 32 5.21 0.61 -1.05
N TYR A 33 5.02 -0.42 -0.26
CA TYR A 33 3.86 -1.29 -0.41
C TYR A 33 3.51 -1.88 0.96
N HIS A 34 2.23 -2.16 1.15
CA HIS A 34 1.78 -2.90 2.32
C HIS A 34 0.63 -3.82 1.91
N GLU A 35 0.86 -5.11 2.10
CA GLU A 35 -0.08 -6.18 1.80
C GLU A 35 -0.74 -6.65 3.09
N ILE A 36 -2.05 -6.48 3.18
CA ILE A 36 -2.91 -7.07 4.21
C ILE A 36 -3.27 -8.49 3.77
N LEU A 37 -3.54 -8.66 2.47
CA LEU A 37 -3.84 -9.92 1.82
C LEU A 37 -2.69 -10.32 0.89
N MET A 38 -2.19 -11.55 1.01
CA MET A 38 -1.21 -12.11 0.07
C MET A 38 -1.89 -12.98 -0.99
N ILE A 39 -1.54 -12.76 -2.26
CA ILE A 39 -2.07 -13.56 -3.38
C ILE A 39 -1.23 -14.84 -3.56
N PRO A 40 -1.83 -16.04 -3.47
CA PRO A 40 -1.13 -17.31 -3.65
C PRO A 40 -0.48 -17.47 -5.02
N ASP A 41 0.55 -18.33 -5.09
CA ASP A 41 1.36 -18.59 -6.30
C ASP A 41 0.57 -19.08 -7.52
N PHE A 42 -0.59 -19.67 -7.29
CA PHE A 42 -1.46 -20.23 -8.32
C PHE A 42 -2.54 -19.25 -8.79
N MET A 43 -2.67 -18.10 -8.14
CA MET A 43 -3.64 -17.06 -8.50
C MET A 43 -2.96 -16.01 -9.39
N PRO A 44 -3.69 -15.45 -10.38
CA PRO A 44 -3.26 -14.24 -11.08
C PRO A 44 -3.02 -13.09 -10.09
N GLY A 45 -2.03 -12.26 -10.38
CA GLY A 45 -1.58 -11.21 -9.46
C GLY A 45 -0.55 -11.62 -8.42
N HIS A 46 -0.17 -12.91 -8.36
CA HIS A 46 0.93 -13.35 -7.49
C HIS A 46 2.21 -12.54 -7.74
N GLY A 47 2.95 -12.26 -6.68
CA GLY A 47 4.23 -11.53 -6.74
C GLY A 47 4.09 -10.14 -7.37
N GLN A 48 2.96 -9.47 -7.13
CA GLN A 48 2.63 -8.15 -7.68
C GLN A 48 2.59 -8.06 -9.21
N THR A 49 2.41 -9.19 -9.92
CA THR A 49 2.40 -9.22 -11.40
C THR A 49 1.34 -8.26 -11.97
N ASP A 50 0.12 -8.31 -11.42
CA ASP A 50 -0.98 -7.45 -11.84
C ASP A 50 -0.70 -5.96 -11.56
N ILE A 51 0.03 -5.66 -10.49
CA ILE A 51 0.39 -4.29 -10.12
C ILE A 51 1.36 -3.71 -11.15
N ILE A 52 2.38 -4.49 -11.52
CA ILE A 52 3.36 -4.09 -12.53
C ILE A 52 2.70 -3.96 -13.90
N GLU A 53 1.83 -4.90 -14.28
CA GLU A 53 1.06 -4.82 -15.52
C GLU A 53 0.19 -3.57 -15.55
N PHE A 54 -0.53 -3.32 -14.45
CA PHE A 54 -1.42 -2.16 -14.35
C PHE A 54 -0.65 -0.85 -14.42
N HIS A 55 0.50 -0.74 -13.74
CA HIS A 55 1.37 0.43 -13.83
C HIS A 55 1.78 0.74 -15.28
N ASN A 56 2.05 -0.29 -16.09
CA ASN A 56 2.47 -0.09 -17.49
C ASN A 56 1.37 0.44 -18.43
N ILE A 57 0.10 0.24 -18.09
CA ILE A 57 -1.03 0.66 -18.92
C ILE A 57 -1.64 1.99 -18.47
N ILE A 58 -1.41 2.39 -17.22
CA ILE A 58 -1.92 3.67 -16.70
C ILE A 58 -1.21 4.81 -17.41
N ASN A 59 -2.00 5.79 -17.84
CA ASN A 59 -1.50 7.01 -18.45
C ASN A 59 -1.68 8.21 -17.53
N ARG A 60 -0.80 9.20 -17.67
CA ARG A 60 -0.85 10.48 -16.94
C ARG A 60 -1.90 11.41 -17.52
N ASN A 61 -3.12 11.34 -17.02
CA ASN A 61 -4.18 12.29 -17.38
C ASN A 61 -5.05 12.75 -16.21
N GLY A 62 -4.58 12.57 -14.97
CA GLY A 62 -5.30 12.99 -13.76
C GLY A 62 -6.57 12.19 -13.47
N ARG A 63 -6.71 11.01 -14.08
CA ARG A 63 -7.84 10.09 -13.85
C ARG A 63 -7.38 8.94 -12.97
N ALA A 64 -8.27 8.48 -12.10
CA ALA A 64 -8.15 7.15 -11.52
C ALA A 64 -8.59 6.13 -12.57
N TYR A 65 -7.83 5.05 -12.65
CA TYR A 65 -8.09 3.91 -13.52
C TYR A 65 -8.54 2.72 -12.68
N SER A 66 -9.31 1.82 -13.30
CA SER A 66 -9.63 0.53 -12.74
C SER A 66 -9.08 -0.56 -13.66
N PHE A 67 -8.42 -1.55 -13.07
CA PHE A 67 -7.94 -2.75 -13.74
C PHE A 67 -8.63 -3.96 -13.12
N ILE A 68 -8.97 -4.93 -13.96
CA ILE A 68 -9.65 -6.16 -13.56
C ILE A 68 -8.94 -7.30 -14.25
N ASN A 69 -8.43 -8.26 -13.48
CA ASN A 69 -7.77 -9.44 -14.04
C ASN A 69 -8.79 -10.52 -14.44
N GLU A 70 -8.28 -11.63 -14.98
CA GLU A 70 -9.08 -12.76 -15.46
C GLU A 70 -9.89 -13.50 -14.38
N TRP A 71 -9.57 -13.31 -13.09
CA TRP A 71 -10.29 -13.90 -11.95
C TRP A 71 -11.25 -12.90 -11.29
N GLY A 72 -11.35 -11.69 -11.84
CA GLY A 72 -12.21 -10.64 -11.33
C GLY A 72 -11.61 -9.86 -10.17
N LEU A 73 -10.29 -9.94 -9.93
CA LEU A 73 -9.65 -9.07 -8.94
C LEU A 73 -9.56 -7.66 -9.50
N HIS A 74 -10.15 -6.71 -8.78
CA HIS A 74 -10.15 -5.31 -9.15
C HIS A 74 -9.04 -4.54 -8.43
N TYR A 75 -8.45 -3.59 -9.15
CA TYR A 75 -7.45 -2.67 -8.65
C TYR A 75 -7.79 -1.25 -9.10
N PHE A 76 -7.48 -0.26 -8.27
CA PHE A 76 -7.53 1.15 -8.65
C PHE A 76 -6.13 1.73 -8.74
N GLY A 77 -5.87 2.55 -9.74
CA GLY A 77 -4.56 3.14 -9.99
C GLY A 77 -4.65 4.62 -10.31
N TYR A 78 -3.71 5.41 -9.80
CA TYR A 78 -3.56 6.83 -10.08
C TYR A 78 -2.10 7.19 -10.24
N SER A 79 -1.76 7.84 -11.36
CA SER A 79 -0.41 8.32 -11.64
C SER A 79 -0.36 9.85 -11.57
N PHE A 80 0.67 10.37 -10.91
CA PHE A 80 0.89 11.80 -10.73
C PHE A 80 2.34 12.21 -10.97
N LEU A 81 2.58 13.51 -10.94
CA LEU A 81 3.89 14.15 -11.06
C LEU A 81 4.20 14.83 -9.73
N ASP A 82 5.33 14.47 -9.11
CA ASP A 82 5.95 15.32 -8.08
C ASP A 82 7.27 15.84 -8.62
N LYS A 83 7.34 17.16 -8.84
CA LYS A 83 8.46 17.87 -9.47
C LYS A 83 8.78 17.36 -10.88
N GLN A 84 9.58 16.29 -10.97
CA GLN A 84 10.06 15.70 -12.22
C GLN A 84 9.90 14.18 -12.28
N ASP A 85 9.53 13.53 -11.17
CA ASP A 85 9.44 12.07 -11.10
C ASP A 85 7.98 11.59 -11.23
N GLU A 86 7.80 10.43 -11.86
CA GLU A 86 6.52 9.72 -11.90
C GLU A 86 6.33 8.79 -10.75
N TYR A 87 5.14 8.88 -10.18
CA TYR A 87 4.67 7.96 -9.16
C TYR A 87 3.29 7.46 -9.53
N THR A 88 3.07 6.18 -9.28
CA THR A 88 1.78 5.52 -9.41
C THR A 88 1.42 4.91 -8.08
N VAL A 89 0.22 5.23 -7.59
CA VAL A 89 -0.37 4.57 -6.43
C VAL A 89 -1.44 3.62 -6.91
N ILE A 90 -1.37 2.38 -6.46
CA ILE A 90 -2.33 1.32 -6.76
C ILE A 90 -2.88 0.79 -5.45
N ILE A 91 -4.20 0.62 -5.37
CA ILE A 91 -4.89 -0.02 -4.25
C ILE A 91 -5.73 -1.20 -4.75
N GLY A 92 -5.81 -2.26 -3.94
CA GLY A 92 -6.49 -3.52 -4.27
C GLY A 92 -5.72 -4.72 -3.69
N PRO A 93 -6.08 -5.96 -4.03
CA PRO A 93 -7.25 -6.32 -4.81
C PRO A 93 -8.54 -6.21 -4.00
N TYR A 94 -9.66 -6.06 -4.70
CA TYR A 94 -11.01 -6.22 -4.17
C TYR A 94 -11.90 -6.95 -5.19
N LEU A 95 -13.09 -7.36 -4.78
CA LEU A 95 -14.09 -8.00 -5.64
C LEU A 95 -15.36 -7.15 -5.74
N ASP A 96 -16.02 -7.13 -6.89
CA ASP A 96 -17.37 -6.56 -7.00
C ASP A 96 -18.46 -7.56 -6.55
N THR A 97 -18.16 -8.85 -6.70
CA THR A 97 -19.01 -9.99 -6.40
C THR A 97 -18.15 -11.18 -6.02
N THR A 98 -18.59 -12.00 -5.06
CA THR A 98 -17.87 -13.22 -4.68
C THR A 98 -17.87 -14.21 -5.85
N PRO A 99 -16.69 -14.58 -6.40
CA PRO A 99 -16.63 -15.46 -7.54
C PRO A 99 -16.98 -16.91 -7.16
N ASN A 100 -17.44 -17.68 -8.13
CA ASN A 100 -17.75 -19.09 -7.92
C ASN A 100 -16.44 -19.92 -7.87
N VAL A 101 -15.97 -20.18 -6.64
CA VAL A 101 -14.76 -20.99 -6.35
C VAL A 101 -14.75 -22.32 -7.10
N TYR A 102 -15.89 -23.00 -7.20
CA TYR A 102 -15.99 -24.29 -7.87
C TYR A 102 -15.76 -24.16 -9.38
N SER A 103 -16.34 -23.13 -10.00
CA SER A 103 -16.11 -22.83 -11.41
C SER A 103 -14.65 -22.45 -11.67
N LEU A 104 -14.05 -21.60 -10.84
CA LEU A 104 -12.63 -21.23 -10.96
C LEU A 104 -11.73 -22.46 -10.80
N SER A 105 -11.97 -23.27 -9.77
CA SER A 105 -11.20 -24.50 -9.53
C SER A 105 -11.24 -25.45 -10.71
N ARG A 106 -12.41 -25.61 -11.35
CA ARG A 106 -12.54 -26.43 -12.55
C ARG A 106 -11.84 -25.81 -13.76
N ASN A 107 -12.06 -24.52 -14.02
CA ASN A 107 -11.56 -23.83 -15.20
C ASN A 107 -10.02 -23.77 -15.22
N TYR A 108 -9.41 -23.64 -14.04
CA TYR A 108 -7.95 -23.56 -13.88
C TYR A 108 -7.32 -24.88 -13.40
N ASN A 109 -8.07 -25.99 -13.43
CA ASN A 109 -7.62 -27.33 -13.03
C ASN A 109 -6.92 -27.37 -11.66
N LEU A 110 -7.46 -26.65 -10.68
CA LEU A 110 -6.88 -26.57 -9.35
C LEU A 110 -7.01 -27.92 -8.63
N SER A 111 -5.95 -28.33 -7.94
CA SER A 111 -6.00 -29.45 -7.01
C SER A 111 -6.98 -29.17 -5.87
N SER A 112 -7.47 -30.21 -5.18
CA SER A 112 -8.36 -30.04 -4.02
C SER A 112 -7.77 -29.14 -2.93
N ILE A 113 -6.46 -29.18 -2.72
CA ILE A 113 -5.75 -28.32 -1.74
C ILE A 113 -5.84 -26.85 -2.18
N LYS A 114 -5.36 -26.54 -3.40
CA LYS A 114 -5.46 -25.19 -3.99
C LYS A 114 -6.89 -24.66 -4.08
N GLY A 115 -7.88 -25.54 -4.26
CA GLY A 115 -9.30 -25.15 -4.26
C GLY A 115 -9.81 -24.74 -2.88
N GLU A 116 -9.30 -25.35 -1.82
CA GLU A 116 -9.62 -24.94 -0.44
C GLU A 116 -8.87 -23.65 -0.08
N ASP A 117 -7.60 -23.55 -0.45
CA ASP A 117 -6.81 -22.32 -0.26
C ASP A 117 -7.46 -21.14 -1.00
N LEU A 118 -7.95 -21.36 -2.22
CA LEU A 118 -8.68 -20.37 -2.99
C LEU A 118 -9.95 -19.89 -2.27
N ARG A 119 -10.68 -20.81 -1.62
CA ARG A 119 -11.86 -20.43 -0.83
C ARG A 119 -11.45 -19.52 0.32
N GLY A 120 -10.42 -19.88 1.06
CA GLY A 120 -9.90 -19.07 2.17
C GLY A 120 -9.54 -17.66 1.72
N VAL A 121 -8.80 -17.53 0.62
CA VAL A 121 -8.39 -16.22 0.09
C VAL A 121 -9.58 -15.40 -0.41
N ILE A 122 -10.54 -16.00 -1.11
CA ILE A 122 -11.74 -15.29 -1.58
C ILE A 122 -12.58 -14.77 -0.41
N ASP A 123 -12.66 -15.53 0.69
CA ASP A 123 -13.39 -15.11 1.88
C ASP A 123 -12.71 -13.93 2.60
N GLU A 124 -11.40 -13.75 2.41
CA GLU A 124 -10.61 -12.63 2.96
C GLU A 124 -10.61 -11.38 2.05
N ILE A 125 -10.84 -11.53 0.75
CA ILE A 125 -10.89 -10.38 -0.18
C ILE A 125 -12.15 -9.56 0.06
N ASP A 126 -11.97 -8.26 0.29
CA ASP A 126 -13.08 -7.31 0.45
C ASP A 126 -13.97 -7.27 -0.80
N VAL A 127 -15.28 -7.45 -0.59
CA VAL A 127 -16.30 -7.27 -1.63
C VAL A 127 -16.88 -5.87 -1.53
N LEU A 128 -16.57 -5.02 -2.50
CA LEU A 128 -16.97 -3.62 -2.50
C LEU A 128 -18.24 -3.41 -3.32
N THR A 129 -19.18 -2.67 -2.75
CA THR A 129 -20.31 -2.11 -3.51
C THR A 129 -19.83 -1.05 -4.49
N THR A 130 -20.62 -0.77 -5.53
CA THR A 130 -20.34 0.28 -6.50
C THR A 130 -20.09 1.64 -5.84
N ASP A 131 -20.82 1.96 -4.76
CA ASP A 131 -20.66 3.23 -4.04
C ASP A 131 -19.34 3.29 -3.26
N GLN A 132 -18.94 2.20 -2.61
CA GLN A 132 -17.63 2.09 -1.95
C GLN A 132 -16.49 2.19 -2.96
N ALA A 133 -16.59 1.45 -4.06
CA ALA A 133 -15.62 1.47 -5.15
C ALA A 133 -15.46 2.89 -5.73
N ASN A 134 -16.57 3.60 -5.97
CA ASN A 134 -16.55 5.00 -6.43
C ASN A 134 -15.95 5.96 -5.39
N SER A 135 -16.25 5.74 -4.11
CA SER A 135 -15.66 6.52 -3.01
C SER A 135 -14.13 6.33 -2.97
N PHE A 136 -13.66 5.09 -3.07
CA PHE A 136 -12.23 4.76 -3.06
C PHE A 136 -11.50 5.35 -4.26
N ALA A 137 -12.07 5.24 -5.46
CA ALA A 137 -11.53 5.89 -6.66
C ALA A 137 -11.46 7.41 -6.50
N SER A 138 -12.44 8.04 -5.84
CA SER A 138 -12.44 9.48 -5.57
C SER A 138 -11.35 9.87 -4.57
N MET A 139 -11.15 9.09 -3.51
CA MET A 139 -10.07 9.32 -2.54
C MET A 139 -8.69 9.12 -3.14
N LEU A 140 -8.52 8.12 -4.00
CA LEU A 140 -7.27 7.89 -4.73
C LEU A 140 -6.90 9.09 -5.61
N ARG A 141 -7.87 9.78 -6.21
CA ARG A 141 -7.61 11.01 -6.97
C ARG A 141 -7.16 12.18 -6.11
N LEU A 142 -7.43 12.16 -4.80
CA LEU A 142 -6.98 13.17 -3.85
C LEU A 142 -5.61 12.85 -3.26
N PHE A 143 -4.94 11.80 -3.73
CA PHE A 143 -3.65 11.37 -3.18
C PHE A 143 -2.58 12.45 -3.27
N ASP A 144 -2.50 13.17 -4.38
CA ASP A 144 -1.60 14.32 -4.55
C ASP A 144 -1.86 15.41 -3.50
N THR A 145 -3.11 15.68 -3.21
CA THR A 145 -3.54 16.63 -2.19
C THR A 145 -3.18 16.13 -0.79
N MET A 146 -3.22 14.82 -0.55
CA MET A 146 -2.76 14.23 0.72
C MET A 146 -1.24 14.33 0.90
N LEU A 147 -0.47 14.38 -0.19
CA LEU A 147 0.99 14.58 -0.14
C LEU A 147 1.37 16.02 0.24
N GLU A 148 0.61 17.00 -0.25
CA GLU A 148 0.90 18.42 -0.03
C GLU A 148 0.52 18.89 1.38
N ASN A 149 -0.51 18.28 1.98
CA ASN A 149 -1.07 18.72 3.25
C ASN A 149 -0.52 17.89 4.43
N GLU A 150 0.43 18.46 5.17
CA GLU A 150 0.75 17.99 6.51
C GLU A 150 -0.42 18.27 7.47
N SER A 151 -0.61 17.38 8.44
CA SER A 151 -1.70 17.47 9.41
C SER A 151 -1.42 18.61 10.40
N ASP A 152 -1.85 19.82 10.09
CA ASP A 152 -1.84 20.95 11.03
C ASP A 152 -3.05 20.86 11.96
N GLN A 153 -3.04 19.84 12.83
CA GLN A 153 -4.08 19.64 13.84
C GLN A 153 -3.79 20.48 15.08
N ALA A 154 -4.59 21.52 15.30
CA ALA A 154 -4.62 22.22 16.58
C ALA A 154 -5.32 21.35 17.63
N ILE A 155 -4.57 20.89 18.64
CA ILE A 155 -5.13 20.15 19.78
C ILE A 155 -5.79 21.15 20.72
N ILE A 156 -7.12 21.07 20.85
CA ILE A 156 -7.88 21.90 21.79
C ILE A 156 -8.12 21.09 23.06
N ILE A 157 -7.53 21.52 24.18
CA ILE A 157 -7.66 20.85 25.46
C ILE A 157 -8.77 21.52 26.26
N ALA A 158 -9.84 20.76 26.53
CA ALA A 158 -11.00 21.27 27.27
C ALA A 158 -10.65 21.62 28.73
N ASP A 159 -9.72 20.88 29.33
CA ASP A 159 -9.22 21.14 30.68
C ASP A 159 -7.92 21.96 30.63
N LYS A 160 -8.07 23.27 30.81
CA LYS A 160 -6.96 24.24 30.78
C LYS A 160 -5.89 23.96 31.84
N SER A 161 -6.19 23.20 32.89
CA SER A 161 -5.18 22.83 33.90
C SER A 161 -4.19 21.78 33.40
N ARG A 162 -4.56 21.02 32.36
CA ARG A 162 -3.74 19.96 31.74
C ARG A 162 -3.09 20.38 30.42
N GLU A 163 -3.31 21.63 30.01
CA GLU A 163 -2.80 22.20 28.77
C GLU A 163 -1.26 22.22 28.73
N ALA A 164 -0.63 22.53 29.87
CA ALA A 164 0.83 22.53 29.99
C ALA A 164 1.46 21.12 29.92
N GLU A 165 0.78 20.10 30.45
CA GLU A 165 1.27 18.71 30.43
C GLU A 165 1.23 18.11 29.02
N TYR A 166 0.14 18.34 28.28
CA TYR A 166 -0.02 17.85 26.92
C TYR A 166 0.92 18.54 25.93
N ASN A 167 1.09 19.85 26.02
CA ASN A 167 2.03 20.59 25.17
C ASN A 167 3.49 20.13 25.35
N HIS A 168 3.82 19.55 26.50
CA HIS A 168 5.15 18.98 26.74
C HIS A 168 5.29 17.57 26.11
N GLN A 169 4.23 16.77 26.14
CA GLN A 169 4.22 15.41 25.58
C GLN A 169 4.21 15.38 24.05
N THR A 170 3.46 16.26 23.39
CA THR A 170 3.36 16.28 21.92
C THR A 170 4.64 16.74 21.23
N ASN A 171 5.39 17.66 21.83
CA ASN A 171 6.68 18.09 21.28
C ASN A 171 7.79 17.03 21.43
N THR A 172 7.61 16.02 22.28
CA THR A 172 8.65 14.99 22.53
C THR A 172 8.39 13.72 21.71
N ASN A 173 7.12 13.31 21.57
CA ASN A 173 6.78 12.05 20.89
C ASN A 173 6.88 12.11 19.36
N LEU A 174 6.64 13.27 18.73
CA LEU A 174 6.61 13.36 17.27
C LEU A 174 8.02 13.27 16.64
N ASP A 175 9.03 13.82 17.33
CA ASP A 175 10.44 13.73 16.91
C ASP A 175 10.96 12.30 17.10
N GLU A 176 10.67 11.68 18.25
CA GLU A 176 11.11 10.31 18.56
C GLU A 176 10.49 9.25 17.62
N GLU A 177 9.19 9.34 17.30
CA GLU A 177 8.56 8.42 16.35
C GLU A 177 9.07 8.60 14.91
N THR A 178 9.32 9.85 14.50
CA THR A 178 9.88 10.14 13.17
C THR A 178 11.31 9.61 13.06
N GLU A 179 12.13 9.83 14.09
CA GLU A 179 13.49 9.29 14.17
C GLU A 179 13.50 7.75 14.15
N LEU A 180 12.58 7.10 14.85
CA LEU A 180 12.46 5.63 14.86
C LEU A 180 12.08 5.07 13.48
N VAL A 181 11.18 5.75 12.77
CA VAL A 181 10.79 5.36 11.41
C VAL A 181 11.96 5.55 10.44
N GLU A 182 12.67 6.68 10.51
CA GLU A 182 13.89 6.92 9.70
C GLU A 182 15.00 5.91 10.01
N LEU A 183 15.19 5.57 11.28
CA LEU A 183 16.16 4.58 11.70
C LEU A 183 15.83 3.19 11.14
N ARG A 184 14.54 2.81 11.14
CA ARG A 184 14.10 1.54 10.56
C ARG A 184 14.42 1.48 9.06
N TYR A 185 14.16 2.57 8.33
CA TYR A 185 14.48 2.65 6.89
C TYR A 185 15.98 2.58 6.61
N LEU A 186 16.80 3.23 7.42
CA LEU A 186 18.25 3.13 7.31
C LEU A 186 18.73 1.68 7.50
N ILE A 187 18.20 0.99 8.51
CA ILE A 187 18.55 -0.41 8.79
C ILE A 187 18.09 -1.33 7.65
N GLU A 188 16.87 -1.19 7.16
CA GLU A 188 16.32 -2.00 6.07
C GLU A 188 17.13 -1.80 4.76
N ARG A 189 17.46 -0.56 4.42
CA ARG A 189 18.27 -0.23 3.24
C ARG A 189 19.69 -0.78 3.35
N ASP A 190 20.35 -0.54 4.48
CA ASP A 190 21.73 -0.96 4.69
C ASP A 190 21.82 -2.50 4.75
N PHE A 191 20.76 -3.16 5.25
CA PHE A 191 20.62 -4.60 5.20
C PHE A 191 20.51 -5.11 3.76
N MET A 192 19.62 -4.54 2.94
CA MET A 192 19.49 -4.90 1.52
C MET A 192 20.82 -4.73 0.78
N TYR A 193 21.51 -3.61 1.00
CA TYR A 193 22.81 -3.35 0.37
C TYR A 193 23.88 -4.37 0.80
N ALA A 194 23.94 -4.74 2.08
CA ALA A 194 24.87 -5.76 2.57
C ALA A 194 24.58 -7.14 1.97
N VAL A 195 23.31 -7.48 1.73
CA VAL A 195 22.89 -8.71 1.05
C VAL A 195 23.30 -8.69 -0.42
N GLU A 196 23.08 -7.59 -1.13
CA GLU A 196 23.46 -7.43 -2.55
C GLU A 196 24.98 -7.54 -2.77
N GLN A 197 25.78 -7.01 -1.84
CA GLN A 197 27.24 -7.11 -1.87
C GLN A 197 27.77 -8.47 -1.38
N GLY A 198 26.89 -9.39 -0.96
CA GLY A 198 27.27 -10.71 -0.42
C GLY A 198 27.96 -10.65 0.94
N ASN A 199 27.86 -9.53 1.66
CA ASN A 199 28.51 -9.31 2.95
C ASN A 199 27.62 -9.79 4.10
N LYS A 200 27.64 -11.12 4.29
CA LYS A 200 26.84 -11.83 5.29
C LYS A 200 27.07 -11.35 6.73
N THR A 201 28.27 -10.88 7.06
CA THR A 201 28.62 -10.49 8.42
C THR A 201 27.96 -9.17 8.82
N ASP A 202 27.89 -8.22 7.89
CA ASP A 202 27.28 -6.92 8.15
C ASP A 202 25.74 -7.02 8.12
N ALA A 203 25.18 -7.83 7.21
CA ALA A 203 23.75 -8.13 7.19
C ALA A 203 23.24 -8.75 8.51
N LEU A 204 24.01 -9.68 9.10
CA LEU A 204 23.64 -10.31 10.37
C LEU A 204 23.71 -9.35 11.56
N LYS A 205 24.65 -8.40 11.56
CA LYS A 205 24.75 -7.39 12.63
C LYS A 205 23.56 -6.44 12.63
N LEU A 206 23.07 -6.07 11.45
CA LEU A 206 21.94 -5.16 11.26
C LEU A 206 20.60 -5.77 11.70
N ILE A 207 20.46 -7.10 11.68
CA ILE A 207 19.27 -7.81 12.23
C ILE A 207 19.32 -7.91 13.76
N SER A 208 20.52 -7.93 14.36
CA SER A 208 20.71 -8.18 15.80
C SER A 208 20.85 -6.91 16.65
N SER A 209 20.76 -5.73 16.05
CA SER A 209 20.87 -4.41 16.71
C SER A 209 19.48 -3.83 16.94
#